data_AF-A0A2N6FBR8-F1
#
_entry.id   AF-A0A2N6FBR8-F1
#
_cell.length_a   1.000
_cell.length_b   1.000
_cell.length_c   1.000
_cell.angle_alpha   90.00
_cell.angle_beta   90.00
_cell.angle_gamma   90.00
#
_symmetry.space_group_name_H-M   'P 1'
#
loop_
_entity.id
_entity.type
_entity.pdbx_description
1 polymer ?
#
loop_
_entity_poly.entity_id
_entity_poly.type
_entity_poly.pdbx_seq_one_letter_code
_entity_poly.pdbx_strand_id
1 'polypeptide(L)'
;MFSCVSPEARVPKDQPLRPVRMMVDNVLADLAPLFRELHSHPGRPSIPPEQLLRASLLQVLCTIRIERMLVEQLDYNPLFRWSLRR
;
A
#
# COMPACT_ATOMS: atom_id res chain seq x y z
N MET A 1 -23.98 8.78 -10.68
CA MET A 1 -24.25 7.58 -9.86
C MET A 1 -22.94 7.09 -9.26
N PHE A 2 -22.71 7.30 -7.97
CA PHE A 2 -21.54 6.74 -7.27
C PHE A 2 -21.87 5.32 -6.85
N SER A 3 -21.31 4.34 -7.54
CA SER A 3 -21.43 2.94 -7.11
C SER A 3 -20.51 2.74 -5.91
N CYS A 4 -21.12 2.58 -4.73
CA CYS A 4 -20.45 2.26 -3.47
C CYS A 4 -19.97 0.79 -3.52
N VAL A 5 -19.07 0.49 -4.45
CA VAL A 5 -18.47 -0.83 -4.63
C VAL A 5 -17.15 -0.81 -3.89
N SER A 6 -17.05 -1.63 -2.85
CA SER A 6 -15.84 -1.76 -2.06
C SER A 6 -14.64 -2.10 -2.94
N PRO A 7 -13.45 -1.53 -2.69
CA PRO A 7 -12.28 -1.78 -3.52
C PRO A 7 -11.91 -3.27 -3.59
N GLU A 8 -12.23 -4.05 -2.55
CA GLU A 8 -12.02 -5.51 -2.55
C GLU A 8 -12.86 -6.24 -3.61
N ALA A 9 -14.03 -5.70 -3.96
CA ALA A 9 -14.91 -6.23 -4.99
C ALA A 9 -14.47 -5.80 -6.41
N ARG A 10 -13.63 -4.76 -6.51
CA ARG A 10 -13.08 -4.28 -7.80
C ARG A 10 -11.82 -5.03 -8.21
N VAL A 11 -11.08 -5.61 -7.26
CA VAL A 11 -9.86 -6.38 -7.53
C VAL A 11 -10.20 -7.87 -7.69
N PRO A 12 -9.90 -8.50 -8.85
CA PRO A 12 -10.14 -9.92 -9.07
C PRO A 12 -9.56 -10.80 -7.96
N LYS A 13 -10.26 -11.89 -7.63
CA LYS A 13 -9.79 -12.88 -6.64
C LYS A 13 -8.48 -13.55 -7.07
N ASP A 14 -8.29 -13.74 -8.36
CA ASP A 14 -7.12 -14.36 -8.97
C ASP A 14 -5.94 -13.39 -9.19
N GLN A 15 -6.03 -12.15 -8.69
CA GLN A 15 -4.99 -11.14 -8.92
C GLN A 15 -3.64 -11.58 -8.30
N PRO A 16 -2.53 -11.60 -9.07
CA PRO A 16 -1.23 -12.08 -8.60
C PRO A 16 -0.62 -11.29 -7.43
N LEU A 17 -1.01 -10.02 -7.25
CA LEU A 17 -0.54 -9.20 -6.12
C LEU A 17 -1.26 -9.50 -4.80
N ARG A 18 -2.36 -10.27 -4.84
CA ARG A 18 -3.15 -10.62 -3.65
C ARG A 18 -2.38 -11.48 -2.63
N PRO A 19 -1.69 -12.57 -3.02
CA PRO A 19 -0.84 -13.31 -2.08
C PRO A 19 0.32 -12.46 -1.56
N VAL A 20 0.94 -11.66 -2.42
CA VAL A 20 2.06 -10.79 -2.02
C VAL A 20 1.60 -9.77 -0.99
N ARG A 21 0.42 -9.17 -1.18
CA ARG A 21 -0.16 -8.25 -0.20
C ARG A 21 -0.34 -8.91 1.16
N MET A 22 -0.91 -10.13 1.21
CA MET A 22 -1.09 -10.83 2.49
C MET A 22 0.24 -11.10 3.21
N MET A 23 1.29 -11.46 2.46
CA MET A 23 2.63 -11.65 3.02
C MET A 23 3.18 -10.34 3.59
N VAL A 24 3.05 -9.25 2.85
CA VAL A 24 3.50 -7.91 3.28
C VAL A 24 2.71 -7.43 4.49
N ASP A 25 1.39 -7.65 4.52
CA ASP A 25 0.54 -7.28 5.65
C ASP A 25 0.97 -8.01 6.94
N ASN A 26 1.29 -9.30 6.87
CA ASN A 26 1.79 -10.07 8.00
C ASN A 26 3.15 -9.55 8.50
N VAL A 27 4.12 -9.37 7.58
CA VAL A 27 5.46 -8.86 7.94
C VAL A 27 5.38 -7.46 8.56
N LEU A 28 4.53 -6.58 8.01
CA LEU A 28 4.35 -5.24 8.56
C LEU A 28 3.61 -5.25 9.90
N ALA A 29 2.73 -6.22 10.15
CA ALA A 29 2.09 -6.40 11.45
C ALA A 29 3.13 -6.82 12.51
N ASP A 30 4.05 -7.71 12.17
CA ASP A 30 5.14 -8.14 13.05
C ASP A 30 6.13 -7.00 13.35
N LEU A 31 6.37 -6.12 12.37
CA LEU A 31 7.25 -4.95 12.53
C LEU A 31 6.57 -3.72 13.16
N ALA A 32 5.23 -3.74 13.31
CA ALA A 32 4.47 -2.61 13.84
C ALA A 32 4.94 -2.10 15.23
N PRO A 33 5.37 -2.96 16.19
CA PRO A 33 5.93 -2.49 17.45
C PRO A 33 7.21 -1.67 17.26
N LEU A 34 8.11 -2.11 16.38
CA LEU A 34 9.37 -1.41 16.08
C LEU A 34 9.10 -0.06 15.41
N PHE A 35 8.15 -0.01 14.47
CA PHE A 35 7.76 1.25 13.84
C PHE A 35 7.16 2.25 14.82
N ARG A 36 6.39 1.76 15.81
CA ARG A 36 5.84 2.59 16.88
C ARG A 36 6.91 3.17 17.80
N GLU A 37 8.00 2.46 18.05
CA GLU A 37 9.14 2.98 18.81
C GLU A 37 9.95 4.01 18.01
N LEU A 38 10.11 3.78 16.70
CA LEU A 38 10.84 4.68 15.80
C LEU A 38 10.07 5.96 15.47
N HIS A 39 8.74 5.93 15.48
CA HIS A 39 7.89 7.10 15.25
C HIS A 39 7.67 7.87 16.55
N SER A 40 8.39 8.99 16.69
CA SER A 40 8.23 9.91 17.81
C SER A 40 6.86 10.59 17.76
N HIS A 41 6.17 10.62 18.91
CA HIS A 41 4.84 11.22 19.07
C HIS A 41 4.76 12.76 18.92
N PRO A 42 5.83 13.57 19.15
CA PRO A 42 5.76 15.02 18.97
C PRO A 42 6.35 15.44 17.62
N GLY A 43 5.50 15.77 16.64
CA GLY A 43 5.94 16.28 15.35
C GLY A 43 4.84 16.38 14.30
N ARG A 44 5.17 16.95 13.13
CA ARG A 44 4.30 16.91 11.96
C ARG A 44 4.07 15.44 11.59
N PRO A 45 2.83 14.98 11.38
CA PRO A 45 2.57 13.60 10.98
C PRO A 45 3.30 13.31 9.67
N SER A 46 4.36 12.51 9.75
CA SER A 46 5.04 11.91 8.60
C SER A 46 4.17 10.78 8.04
N ILE A 47 4.41 10.43 6.77
CA ILE A 47 3.80 9.23 6.18
C ILE A 47 4.32 8.01 6.94
N PRO A 48 3.46 7.09 7.39
CA PRO A 48 3.90 5.90 8.11
C PRO A 48 4.89 5.06 7.30
N PRO A 49 5.90 4.45 7.94
CA PRO A 49 6.96 3.72 7.26
C PRO A 49 6.40 2.48 6.56
N GLU A 50 5.33 1.89 7.09
CA GLU A 50 4.64 0.76 6.48
C GLU A 50 4.06 1.13 5.11
N GLN A 51 3.54 2.36 4.97
CA GLN A 51 2.98 2.83 3.71
C GLN A 51 4.06 3.12 2.67
N LEU A 52 5.20 3.68 3.10
CA LEU A 52 6.35 3.87 2.24
C LEU A 52 6.90 2.53 1.73
N LEU A 53 7.05 1.55 2.61
CA LEU A 53 7.50 0.20 2.25
C LEU A 53 6.56 -0.49 1.27
N ARG A 54 5.24 -0.41 1.49
CA ARG A 54 4.24 -0.93 0.55
C ARG A 54 4.34 -0.28 -0.83
N ALA A 55 4.49 1.04 -0.86
CA ALA A 55 4.62 1.80 -2.10
C ALA A 55 5.89 1.41 -2.86
N SER A 56 7.04 1.30 -2.18
CA SER A 56 8.30 0.87 -2.78
C SER A 56 8.24 -0.57 -3.31
N LEU A 57 7.61 -1.49 -2.58
CA LEU A 57 7.41 -2.86 -3.05
C LEU A 57 6.54 -2.91 -4.30
N LEU A 58 5.42 -2.18 -4.30
CA LEU A 58 4.54 -2.07 -5.46
C LEU A 58 5.28 -1.48 -6.67
N GLN A 59 6.12 -0.49 -6.44
CA GLN A 59 6.95 0.13 -7.46
C GLN A 59 7.90 -0.88 -8.12
N VAL A 60 8.58 -1.71 -7.32
CA VAL A 60 9.48 -2.76 -7.82
C VAL A 60 8.71 -3.85 -8.56
N LEU A 61 7.63 -4.37 -7.97
CA LEU A 61 6.82 -5.45 -8.53
C LEU A 61 6.15 -5.07 -9.85
N CYS A 62 5.74 -3.81 -9.98
CA CYS A 62 5.13 -3.28 -11.20
C CYS A 62 6.14 -2.62 -12.15
N THR A 63 7.46 -2.72 -11.87
CA THR A 63 8.54 -2.13 -12.69
C THR A 63 8.37 -0.62 -12.93
N ILE A 64 7.73 0.09 -12.00
CA ILE A 64 7.53 1.54 -12.08
C ILE A 64 8.84 2.21 -11.66
N ARG A 65 9.46 2.99 -12.54
CA ARG A 65 10.78 3.55 -12.25
C ARG A 65 10.74 4.89 -11.54
N ILE A 66 9.62 5.59 -11.58
CA ILE A 66 9.50 6.97 -11.12
C ILE A 66 8.41 7.07 -10.07
N GLU A 67 8.73 7.65 -8.91
CA GLU A 67 7.77 7.83 -7.80
C GLU A 67 6.56 8.68 -8.22
N ARG A 68 6.78 9.74 -9.02
CA ARG A 68 5.68 10.52 -9.59
C ARG A 68 4.72 9.67 -10.42
N MET A 69 5.25 8.74 -11.23
CA MET A 69 4.41 7.82 -11.98
C MET A 69 3.62 6.88 -11.07
N LEU A 70 4.21 6.44 -9.95
CA LEU A 70 3.49 5.66 -8.95
C LEU A 70 2.32 6.45 -8.34
N VAL A 71 2.53 7.73 -8.01
CA VAL A 71 1.48 8.62 -7.50
C VAL A 71 0.34 8.75 -8.51
N GLU A 72 0.66 9.00 -9.78
CA GLU A 72 -0.35 9.04 -10.84
C GLU A 72 -1.11 7.70 -10.93
N GLN A 73 -0.41 6.57 -10.90
CA GLN A 73 -1.06 5.26 -10.94
C GLN A 73 -1.92 4.98 -9.70
N LEU A 74 -1.62 5.56 -8.53
CA LEU A 74 -2.48 5.45 -7.34
C LEU A 74 -3.80 6.21 -7.48
N ASP A 75 -3.84 7.24 -8.32
CA ASP A 75 -5.05 7.98 -8.63
C ASP A 75 -5.95 7.25 -9.63
N TYR A 76 -5.36 6.67 -10.66
CA TYR A 76 -6.12 6.02 -11.73
C TYR A 76 -6.39 4.52 -11.47
N ASN A 77 -5.49 3.82 -10.79
CA ASN A 77 -5.55 2.37 -10.66
C ASN A 77 -6.10 1.94 -9.28
N PRO A 78 -7.35 1.41 -9.22
CA PRO A 78 -7.93 0.95 -7.97
C PRO A 78 -7.18 -0.24 -7.37
N LEU A 79 -6.43 -1.02 -8.16
CA LEU A 79 -5.60 -2.11 -7.67
C LEU A 79 -4.47 -1.57 -6.78
N PHE A 80 -3.81 -0.50 -7.21
CA PHE A 80 -2.66 0.05 -6.50
C PHE A 80 -3.12 0.72 -5.22
N ARG A 81 -4.21 1.48 -5.30
CA ARG A 81 -4.87 2.06 -4.14
C ARG A 81 -5.36 1.00 -3.16
N TRP A 82 -5.90 -0.12 -3.67
CA TRP A 82 -6.27 -1.26 -2.85
C TRP A 82 -5.05 -1.85 -2.14
N SER A 83 -3.93 -2.08 -2.83
CA SER A 83 -2.69 -2.66 -2.25
C SER A 83 -2.07 -1.82 -1.12
N LEU A 84 -2.25 -0.50 -1.11
CA LEU A 84 -1.80 0.37 -0.01
C LEU A 84 -2.77 0.39 1.19
N ARG A 85 -4.03 0.02 0.98
CA ARG A 85 -5.04 0.05 2.04
C ARG A 85 -4.74 -1.03 3.08
N ARG A 86 -4.89 -0.70 4.36
CA ARG A 86 -4.87 -1.67 5.46
C ARG A 86 -6.24 -2.33 5.57
#